data_AF-A0A821FES6-F1
#
_entry.id   AF-A0A821FES6-F1
#
_cell.length_a   1.000
_cell.length_b   1.000
_cell.length_c   1.000
_cell.angle_alpha   90.00
_cell.angle_beta   90.00
_cell.angle_gamma   90.00
#
_symmetry.space_group_name_H-M   'P 1'
#
loop_
_entity.id
_entity.type
_entity.pdbx_description
1 polymer ?
#
loop_
_entity_poly.entity_id
_entity_poly.type
_entity_poly.pdbx_seq_one_letter_code
_entity_poly.pdbx_strand_id
1 'polypeptide(L)'
;EALHLANLISSHGYILPIEDHVLTVKNDGTFYRFQTPYFWPSNHVEADNIDYAVYLCKRTMQNKTRLELADYEAENLARLQKLFARKWEFIYMQAEAQINY
;
A
#
# COMPACT_ATOMS: atom_id res chain seq x y z
N GLU A 1 -17.85 -14.33 -17.30
CA GLU A 1 -17.04 -13.42 -18.16
C GLU A 1 -16.78 -12.04 -17.56
N ALA A 2 -17.74 -11.09 -17.54
CA ALA A 2 -17.45 -9.70 -17.12
C ALA A 2 -16.86 -9.56 -15.70
N LEU A 3 -17.43 -10.26 -14.72
CA LEU A 3 -16.91 -10.27 -13.34
C LEU A 3 -15.50 -10.87 -13.24
N HIS A 4 -15.23 -11.91 -14.03
CA HIS A 4 -13.90 -12.53 -14.07
C HIS A 4 -12.85 -11.56 -14.62
N LEU A 5 -13.16 -10.86 -15.72
CA LEU A 5 -12.29 -9.81 -16.25
C LEU A 5 -12.07 -8.68 -15.23
N ALA A 6 -13.12 -8.24 -14.54
CA ALA A 6 -13.02 -7.20 -13.52
C ALA A 6 -12.12 -7.65 -12.34
N ASN A 7 -12.21 -8.92 -11.92
CA ASN A 7 -11.31 -9.50 -10.93
C ASN A 7 -9.85 -9.47 -11.38
N LEU A 8 -9.57 -9.81 -12.65
CA LEU A 8 -8.21 -9.74 -13.19
C LEU A 8 -7.70 -8.28 -13.22
N ILE A 9 -8.53 -7.32 -13.61
CA ILE A 9 -8.15 -5.90 -13.59
C ILE A 9 -7.82 -5.44 -12.16
N SER A 10 -8.61 -5.86 -11.17
CA SER A 10 -8.35 -5.53 -9.76
C SER A 10 -7.11 -6.22 -9.22
N SER A 11 -6.91 -7.51 -9.49
CA SER A 11 -5.75 -8.27 -9.00
C SER A 11 -4.42 -7.75 -9.52
N HIS A 12 -4.42 -7.06 -10.67
CA HIS A 12 -3.26 -6.37 -11.23
C HIS A 12 -3.15 -4.90 -10.75
N GLY A 13 -3.96 -4.47 -9.78
CA GLY A 13 -3.83 -3.18 -9.12
C GLY A 13 -4.34 -1.98 -9.90
N TYR A 14 -5.12 -2.17 -10.98
CA TYR A 14 -5.69 -1.07 -11.76
C TYR A 14 -6.94 -0.45 -11.11
N ILE A 15 -7.72 -1.26 -10.39
CA ILE A 15 -8.88 -0.83 -9.60
C ILE A 15 -8.82 -1.47 -8.21
N LEU A 16 -9.15 -0.68 -7.19
CA LEU A 16 -8.99 -1.07 -5.78
C LEU A 16 -10.32 -0.88 -5.04
N PRO A 17 -10.77 -1.83 -4.22
CA PRO A 17 -11.87 -1.57 -3.29
C PRO A 17 -11.45 -0.50 -2.27
N ILE A 18 -12.41 0.31 -1.83
CA ILE A 18 -12.12 1.43 -0.90
C ILE A 18 -11.97 0.95 0.55
N GLU A 19 -12.72 -0.09 0.93
CA GLU A 19 -12.87 -0.52 2.32
C GLU A 19 -12.18 -1.86 2.63
N ASP A 20 -11.61 -2.51 1.62
CA ASP A 20 -11.01 -3.85 1.72
C ASP A 20 -9.60 -3.82 1.13
N HIS A 21 -8.72 -4.69 1.63
CA HIS A 21 -7.38 -4.89 1.09
C HIS A 21 -7.31 -6.00 0.03
N VAL A 22 -8.38 -6.78 -0.11
CA VAL A 22 -8.46 -7.87 -1.09
C VAL A 22 -8.79 -7.32 -2.47
N LEU A 23 -7.85 -7.46 -3.40
CA LEU A 23 -7.94 -6.95 -4.78
C LEU A 23 -8.90 -7.78 -5.67
N THR A 24 -10.19 -7.68 -5.38
CA THR A 24 -11.27 -8.37 -6.08
C THR A 24 -12.47 -7.45 -6.31
N VAL A 25 -13.22 -7.73 -7.37
CA VAL A 25 -14.48 -7.06 -7.70
C VAL A 25 -15.67 -7.92 -7.24
N LYS A 26 -16.62 -7.27 -6.57
CA LYS A 26 -17.85 -7.86 -6.05
C LYS A 26 -19.04 -7.23 -6.76
N ASN A 27 -20.06 -8.03 -7.07
CA ASN A 27 -21.30 -7.57 -7.70
C ASN A 27 -22.37 -7.29 -6.64
N ASP A 28 -22.05 -6.43 -5.68
CA ASP A 28 -22.85 -6.18 -4.47
C ASP A 28 -22.97 -4.68 -4.11
N GLY A 29 -22.51 -3.78 -4.98
CA GLY A 29 -22.50 -2.34 -4.74
C GLY A 29 -21.27 -1.82 -3.99
N THR A 30 -20.25 -2.67 -3.75
CA THR A 30 -18.95 -2.24 -3.21
C THR A 30 -18.37 -1.07 -4.03
N PHE A 31 -17.81 -0.07 -3.35
CA PHE A 31 -17.17 1.06 -4.00
C PHE A 31 -15.71 0.78 -4.35
N TYR A 32 -15.30 1.26 -5.54
CA TYR A 32 -13.96 1.09 -6.09
C TYR A 32 -13.36 2.44 -6.50
N ARG A 33 -12.03 2.51 -6.50
CA ARG A 33 -11.25 3.61 -7.07
C ARG A 33 -10.36 3.12 -8.20
N PHE A 34 -10.17 3.95 -9.22
CA PHE A 34 -9.10 3.75 -10.19
C PHE A 34 -7.75 4.05 -9.55
N GLN A 35 -6.75 3.24 -9.90
CA GLN A 35 -5.37 3.49 -9.52
C GLN A 35 -4.77 4.58 -10.41
N THR A 36 -3.90 5.42 -9.84
CA THR A 36 -3.21 6.45 -10.62
C THR A 36 -2.21 5.81 -11.58
N PRO A 37 -2.02 6.34 -12.80
CA PRO A 37 -1.11 5.76 -13.79
C PRO A 37 0.32 5.54 -13.29
N TYR A 38 0.79 6.39 -12.37
CA TYR A 38 2.11 6.24 -11.75
C TYR A 38 2.31 4.86 -11.11
N PHE A 39 1.27 4.28 -10.50
CA PHE A 39 1.31 2.98 -9.84
C PHE A 39 0.87 1.81 -10.74
N TRP A 40 0.72 2.00 -12.05
CA TRP A 40 0.35 0.91 -12.94
C TRP A 40 1.52 -0.07 -13.13
N PRO A 41 1.27 -1.40 -13.10
CA PRO A 41 2.32 -2.40 -13.29
C PRO A 41 3.07 -2.27 -14.63
N SER A 42 2.39 -1.76 -15.67
CA SER A 42 2.99 -1.52 -16.99
C SER A 42 4.10 -0.48 -17.00
N ASN A 43 4.21 0.35 -15.95
CA ASN A 43 5.22 1.40 -15.86
C ASN A 43 6.50 0.94 -15.15
N HIS A 44 6.73 -0.38 -15.00
CA HIS A 44 7.92 -0.98 -14.41
C HIS A 44 8.25 -0.45 -13.00
N VAL A 45 7.35 -0.69 -12.04
CA VAL A 45 7.60 -0.38 -10.63
C VAL A 45 7.90 -1.69 -9.89
N GLU A 46 9.18 -2.09 -9.84
CA GLU A 46 9.60 -2.97 -8.74
C GLU A 46 9.53 -2.13 -7.47
N ALA A 47 8.59 -2.47 -6.58
CA ALA A 47 8.47 -1.78 -5.30
C ALA A 47 9.71 -2.08 -4.45
N ASP A 48 10.49 -1.05 -4.10
CA ASP A 48 11.64 -1.22 -3.20
C ASP A 48 11.14 -1.48 -1.77
N ASN A 49 11.86 -2.33 -1.04
CA ASN A 49 11.67 -2.53 0.39
C ASN A 49 11.83 -1.20 1.17
N ILE A 50 12.63 -0.25 0.66
CA ILE A 50 12.74 1.10 1.24
C ILE A 50 11.43 1.87 1.09
N ASP A 51 10.84 1.90 -0.10
CA ASP A 51 9.56 2.59 -0.33
C ASP A 51 8.44 1.98 0.51
N TYR A 52 8.43 0.65 0.64
CA TYR A 52 7.46 -0.03 1.50
C TYR A 52 7.69 0.31 2.99
N ALA A 53 8.94 0.38 3.45
CA ALA A 53 9.25 0.80 4.81
C ALA A 53 8.78 2.25 5.10
N VAL A 54 9.00 3.16 4.15
CA VAL A 54 8.52 4.55 4.23
C VAL A 54 6.99 4.59 4.28
N TYR A 55 6.31 3.82 3.43
CA TYR A 55 4.85 3.72 3.43
C TYR A 55 4.27 3.25 4.77
N LEU A 56 4.80 2.15 5.31
CA LEU A 56 4.35 1.61 6.60
C LEU A 56 4.64 2.56 7.76
N CYS A 57 5.84 3.16 7.78
CA CYS A 57 6.24 4.15 8.78
C CYS A 57 5.32 5.38 8.75
N LYS A 58 4.98 5.86 7.56
CA LYS A 58 4.04 6.98 7.39
C LYS A 58 2.65 6.67 7.97
N ARG A 59 2.15 5.46 7.72
CA ARG A 59 0.84 5.02 8.25
C ARG A 59 0.80 4.98 9.77
N THR A 60 1.86 4.49 10.41
CA THR A 60 1.93 4.44 11.89
C THR A 60 2.00 5.83 12.50
N MET A 61 2.69 6.79 11.87
CA MET A 61 2.79 8.18 12.33
C MET A 61 1.46 8.94 12.29
N GLN A 62 0.57 8.62 11.34
CA GLN A 62 -0.65 9.39 11.13
C GLN A 62 -1.73 9.18 12.20
N ASN A 63 -1.61 8.15 13.05
CA ASN A 63 -2.49 7.88 14.20
C ASN A 63 -4.01 7.93 13.88
N LYS A 64 -4.40 7.44 12.69
CA LYS A 64 -5.81 7.30 12.28
C LYS A 64 -6.17 5.82 12.27
N THR A 65 -7.28 5.43 12.90
CA THR A 65 -7.74 4.03 12.96
C THR A 65 -7.81 3.37 11.58
N ARG A 66 -8.30 4.09 10.56
CA ARG A 66 -8.35 3.56 9.16
C ARG A 66 -6.98 3.29 8.52
N LEU A 67 -5.89 3.72 9.14
CA LEU A 67 -4.52 3.55 8.67
C LEU A 67 -3.72 2.57 9.53
N GLU A 68 -4.32 2.01 10.58
CA GLU A 68 -3.70 0.98 11.40
C GLU A 68 -3.20 -0.16 10.53
N LEU A 69 -2.01 -0.67 10.87
CA LEU A 69 -1.39 -1.76 10.13
C LEU A 69 -2.11 -3.07 10.46
N ALA A 70 -2.37 -3.88 9.45
CA ALA A 70 -2.72 -5.27 9.68
C ALA A 70 -1.53 -6.04 10.30
N ASP A 71 -1.78 -7.17 10.95
CA ASP A 71 -0.74 -7.93 11.65
C ASP A 71 0.45 -8.28 10.74
N TYR A 72 0.19 -8.74 9.51
CA TYR A 72 1.24 -9.05 8.53
C TYR A 72 2.04 -7.81 8.10
N GLU A 73 1.43 -6.62 8.09
CA GLU A 73 2.11 -5.36 7.79
C GLU A 73 3.00 -4.93 8.96
N ALA A 74 2.53 -5.10 10.20
CA ALA A 74 3.31 -4.83 11.40
C ALA A 74 4.53 -5.77 11.51
N GLU A 75 4.36 -7.06 11.19
CA GLU A 75 5.47 -8.02 11.10
C GLU A 75 6.48 -7.63 10.02
N ASN A 76 6.00 -7.21 8.84
CA ASN A 76 6.85 -6.71 7.78
C ASN A 76 7.60 -5.44 8.20
N LEU A 77 6.95 -4.50 8.88
CA LEU A 77 7.59 -3.29 9.40
C LEU A 77 8.72 -3.65 10.37
N ALA A 78 8.48 -4.56 11.32
CA ALA A 78 9.48 -5.03 12.25
C ALA A 78 10.66 -5.72 11.54
N ARG A 79 10.39 -6.49 10.48
CA ARG A 79 11.44 -7.11 9.63
C ARG A 79 12.25 -6.04 8.91
N LEU A 80 11.61 -5.04 8.32
CA LEU A 80 12.26 -3.95 7.58
C LEU A 80 13.09 -3.05 8.50
N GLN A 81 12.62 -2.78 9.72
CA GLN A 81 13.39 -2.08 10.75
C GLN A 81 14.70 -2.79 11.09
N LYS A 82 14.67 -4.12 11.21
CA LYS A 82 15.88 -4.92 11.43
C LYS A 82 16.79 -4.90 10.20
N LEU A 83 16.21 -5.05 9.00
CA LEU A 83 16.96 -5.07 7.73
C LEU A 83 17.68 -3.73 7.46
N PHE A 84 17.01 -2.62 7.76
CA PHE A 84 17.51 -1.26 7.50
C PHE A 84 17.91 -0.50 8.76
N ALA A 85 18.33 -1.20 9.82
CA ALA A 85 18.61 -0.59 11.12
C ALA A 85 19.53 0.64 11.05
N ARG A 86 20.58 0.60 10.21
CA ARG A 86 21.54 1.72 10.02
C ARG A 86 20.98 2.90 9.23
N LYS A 87 19.92 2.70 8.45
CA LYS A 87 19.28 3.71 7.60
C LYS A 87 17.90 4.12 8.11
N TRP A 88 17.47 3.59 9.26
CA TRP A 88 16.11 3.75 9.75
C TRP A 88 15.74 5.21 10.01
N GLU A 89 16.68 6.01 10.51
CA GLU A 89 16.49 7.44 10.72
C GLU A 89 16.12 8.17 9.41
N PHE A 90 16.79 7.85 8.29
CA PHE A 90 16.45 8.43 6.99
C PHE A 90 15.05 8.01 6.50
N ILE A 91 14.67 6.75 6.71
CA ILE A 91 13.33 6.24 6.37
C ILE A 91 12.27 6.99 7.18
N TYR A 92 12.52 7.21 8.47
CA TYR A 92 11.63 7.96 9.34
C TYR A 92 11.49 9.42 8.88
N MET A 93 12.60 10.11 8.61
CA MET A 93 12.59 11.49 8.10
C MET A 93 11.85 11.61 6.77
N GLN A 94 12.04 10.66 5.85
CA GLN A 94 11.33 10.66 4.56
C GLN A 94 9.82 10.45 4.74
N ALA A 95 9.41 9.56 5.65
CA ALA A 95 8.01 9.33 5.97
C ALA A 95 7.37 10.59 6.59
N GLU A 96 8.03 11.23 7.55
CA GLU A 96 7.57 12.46 8.18
C GLU A 96 7.41 13.60 7.16
N ALA A 97 8.40 13.79 6.28
CA ALA A 97 8.33 14.80 5.23
C ALA A 97 7.09 14.60 4.34
N GLN A 98 6.77 13.36 3.96
CA GLN A 98 5.60 13.05 3.12
C GLN A 98 4.23 13.20 3.81
N ILE A 99 4.17 13.31 5.14
CA ILE A 99 2.91 13.58 5.86
C ILE A 99 2.54 15.05 5.79
N ASN A 100 3.54 15.92 5.76
CA ASN A 100 3.40 17.37 5.87
C ASN A 100 3.17 18.06 4.52
N TYR A 101 3.13 17.30 3.42
CA TYR A 101 2.73 17.74 2.07
C TYR A 101 1.32 17.23 1.74
#